data_AF-A0AB73C5F4-F1
#
_entry.id   AF-A0AB73C5F4-F1
#
_cell.length_a   1.000
_cell.length_b   1.000
_cell.length_c   1.000
_cell.angle_alpha   90.00
_cell.angle_beta   90.00
_cell.angle_gamma   90.00
#
_symmetry.space_group_name_H-M   'P 1'
#
loop_
_entity.id
_entity.type
_entity.pdbx_description
1 polymer ?
#
loop_
_entity_poly.entity_id
_entity_poly.type
_entity_poly.pdbx_seq_one_letter_code
_entity_poly.pdbx_strand_id
1 'polypeptide(L)' 'MDKFKENNLAILGSNQEAAMLKGSKAFAKNFMKKYEVKTAKYKVFQDTKVALQYLRYRTIL' A
#
# COMPACT_ATOMS: atom_id res chain seq x y z
N MET A 1 -14.62 -1.64 6.33
CA MET A 1 -16.03 -1.28 6.52
C MET A 1 -16.19 0.22 6.73
N ASP A 2 -17.02 0.80 5.86
CA ASP A 2 -17.53 2.18 5.84
C ASP A 2 -18.27 2.61 7.11
N LYS A 3 -17.63 2.65 8.30
CA LYS A 3 -18.37 2.82 9.57
C LYS A 3 -19.31 4.04 9.58
N PHE A 4 -18.95 5.13 8.93
CA PHE A 4 -19.82 6.31 8.88
C PHE A 4 -21.03 6.06 7.98
N LYS A 5 -20.83 5.44 6.81
CA LYS A 5 -21.94 5.04 5.92
C LYS A 5 -22.87 4.03 6.58
N GLU A 6 -22.31 3.04 7.29
CA GLU A 6 -23.11 2.02 8.00
C GLU A 6 -24.01 2.63 9.07
N ASN A 7 -23.56 3.69 9.72
CA ASN A 7 -24.32 4.41 10.74
C ASN A 7 -25.14 5.57 10.17
N ASN A 8 -25.26 5.70 8.84
CA ASN A 8 -25.94 6.81 8.16
C ASN A 8 -25.43 8.20 8.58
N LEU A 9 -24.16 8.30 8.94
CA LEU A 9 -23.52 9.56 9.34
C LEU A 9 -22.95 10.27 8.12
N ALA A 10 -23.44 11.48 7.86
CA ALA A 10 -22.85 12.37 6.87
C ALA A 10 -21.53 12.92 7.41
N ILE A 11 -20.44 12.64 6.69
CA ILE A 11 -19.10 13.16 7.02
C ILE A 11 -18.51 13.91 5.83
N LEU A 12 -17.67 14.89 6.15
CA LEU A 12 -16.82 15.56 5.17
C LEU A 12 -15.48 14.84 5.10
N GLY A 13 -15.10 14.37 3.91
CA GLY A 13 -13.82 13.72 3.69
C GLY A 13 -13.89 12.48 2.80
N SER A 14 -12.76 11.79 2.69
CA SER A 14 -12.64 10.56 1.92
C SER A 14 -13.30 9.40 2.63
N ASN A 15 -13.98 8.53 1.86
CA ASN A 15 -14.42 7.23 2.35
C ASN A 15 -13.21 6.37 2.79
N GLN A 16 -13.48 5.26 3.49
CA GLN A 16 -12.40 4.42 4.03
C GLN A 16 -11.46 3.89 2.94
N GLU A 17 -11.99 3.48 1.79
CA GLU A 17 -11.19 2.92 0.70
C GLU A 17 -10.20 3.95 0.14
N ALA A 18 -10.64 5.18 -0.11
CA ALA A 18 -9.77 6.27 -0.53
C ALA A 18 -8.76 6.65 0.58
N ALA A 19 -9.15 6.59 1.86
CA ALA A 19 -8.25 6.84 2.98
C ALA A 19 -7.11 5.81 3.07
N MET A 20 -7.31 4.57 2.59
CA MET A 20 -6.26 3.54 2.58
C MET A 20 -5.03 3.90 1.75
N LEU A 21 -5.18 4.75 0.73
CA LEU A 21 -4.05 5.26 -0.07
C LEU A 21 -3.05 6.04 0.79
N LYS A 22 -3.51 6.68 1.87
CA LYS A 22 -2.63 7.35 2.84
C LYS A 22 -2.27 6.43 4.01
N GLY A 23 -3.23 5.63 4.48
CA GLY A 23 -3.07 4.80 5.68
C GLY A 23 -2.17 3.57 5.51
N SER A 24 -2.00 3.06 4.28
CA SER A 24 -1.21 1.85 4.03
C SER A 24 -0.22 2.05 2.89
N LYS A 25 1.08 2.04 3.23
CA LYS A 25 2.17 2.13 2.26
C LYS A 25 2.13 0.99 1.24
N ALA A 26 1.85 -0.23 1.69
CA ALA A 26 1.78 -1.40 0.81
C ALA A 26 0.60 -1.28 -0.17
N PHE A 27 -0.57 -0.87 0.32
CA PHE A 27 -1.76 -0.64 -0.52
C PHE A 27 -1.51 0.47 -1.54
N ALA A 28 -1.01 1.63 -1.09
CA ALA A 28 -0.71 2.76 -1.96
C ALA A 28 0.28 2.39 -3.07
N LYS A 29 1.35 1.67 -2.73
CA LYS A 29 2.36 1.23 -3.70
C LYS A 29 1.80 0.22 -4.70
N ASN A 30 0.95 -0.71 -4.27
CA ASN A 30 0.26 -1.63 -5.17
C ASN A 30 -0.71 -0.91 -6.10
N PHE A 31 -1.48 0.06 -5.58
CA PHE A 31 -2.37 0.89 -6.37
C PHE A 31 -1.60 1.67 -7.44
N MET A 32 -0.53 2.37 -7.05
CA MET A 32 0.34 3.08 -7.99
C MET A 32 0.91 2.16 -9.07
N LYS A 33 1.36 0.95 -8.70
CA LYS A 33 1.85 -0.04 -9.67
C LYS A 33 0.76 -0.51 -10.63
N LYS A 34 -0.47 -0.74 -10.13
CA LYS A 34 -1.63 -1.18 -10.93
C LYS A 34 -1.99 -0.15 -12.01
N TYR A 35 -1.85 1.13 -11.70
CA TYR A 35 -2.14 2.24 -12.62
C TYR A 35 -0.89 2.89 -13.22
N GLU A 36 0.24 2.18 -13.21
CA GLU A 36 1.49 2.59 -13.86
C GLU A 36 2.04 3.97 -13.43
N VAL A 37 1.66 4.42 -12.23
CA VAL A 37 2.21 5.62 -11.63
C VAL A 37 3.67 5.36 -11.25
N LYS A 38 4.58 6.17 -11.77
CA LYS A 38 6.02 6.03 -11.53
C LYS A 38 6.34 6.17 -10.03
N THR A 39 6.99 5.17 -9.46
CA THR A 39 7.46 5.18 -8.06
C THR A 39 8.75 4.38 -7.92
N ALA A 40 9.52 4.64 -6.86
CA ALA A 40 10.68 3.81 -6.53
C ALA A 40 10.30 2.31 -6.41
N LYS A 41 11.20 1.44 -6.90
CA LYS A 41 11.05 -0.02 -6.82
C LYS A 41 10.86 -0.44 -5.36
N TYR A 42 9.85 -1.27 -5.08
CA TYR A 42 9.54 -1.77 -3.75
C TYR A 42 9.15 -3.24 -3.79
N LYS A 43 9.24 -3.90 -2.64
CA LYS A 43 8.74 -5.26 -2.41
C LYS A 43 8.31 -5.37 -0.94
N VAL A 44 7.24 -6.12 -0.68
CA VAL A 44 6.75 -6.39 0.68
C VAL A 44 7.12 -7.83 1.02
N PHE A 45 7.60 -8.04 2.25
CA PHE A 45 8.02 -9.34 2.76
C PHE A 45 7.32 -9.61 4.07
N GLN A 46 7.03 -10.88 4.33
CA GLN A 46 6.56 -11.37 5.63
C GLN A 46 7.66 -12.16 6.36
N ASP A 47 8.69 -12.61 5.63
CA ASP A 47 9.81 -13.38 6.14
C ASP A 47 11.12 -12.59 5.97
N THR A 48 11.88 -12.49 7.05
CA THR A 48 13.15 -11.73 7.10
C THR A 48 14.24 -12.35 6.24
N LYS A 49 14.32 -13.69 6.13
CA LYS A 49 15.31 -14.39 5.29
C LYS A 49 15.06 -14.09 3.82
N VAL A 50 13.80 -14.10 3.38
CA VAL A 50 13.41 -13.75 2.01
C VAL A 50 13.76 -12.29 1.71
N ALA A 51 13.54 -11.37 2.67
CA ALA A 51 13.90 -9.97 2.51
C ALA A 51 15.43 -9.78 2.34
N LEU A 52 16.24 -10.47 3.15
CA LEU A 52 17.69 -10.43 3.05
C LEU A 52 18.22 -11.01 1.74
N GLN A 53 17.64 -12.11 1.27
CA GLN A 53 17.99 -12.68 -0.03
C GLN A 53 17.69 -11.71 -1.18
N TYR A 54 16.54 -11.05 -1.14
CA TYR A 54 16.19 -10.03 -2.13
C TYR A 54 17.20 -8.87 -2.15
N LEU A 55 17.66 -8.40 -0.97
CA LEU A 55 18.71 -7.37 -0.91
C LEU A 55 20.01 -7.85 -1.53
N ARG A 56 20.50 -9.04 -1.15
CA ARG A 56 21.75 -9.60 -1.70
C ARG A 56 21.72 -9.72 -3.21
N TYR A 57 20.64 -10.28 -3.77
CA TYR A 57 20.47 -10.39 -5.22
C TYR A 57 20.52 -9.01 -5.90
N ARG A 58 19.95 -7.99 -5.26
CA ARG A 58 19.83 -6.65 -5.83
C ARG A 58 21.07 -5.76 -5.65
N THR A 59 21.99 -6.13 -4.76
CA THR A 59 23.27 -5.45 -4.53
C THR A 59 24.39 -6.02 -5.39
N ILE A 60 24.24 -7.26 -5.87
CA ILE A 60 25.23 -7.97 -6.70
C ILE A 60 25.00 -7.72 -8.21
N LEU A 61 23.93 -7.01 -8.58
CA LEU A 61 23.68 -6.45 -9.91
C LEU A 61 23.86 -4.93 -9.88
#